data_AF-A0A2H1WS47-F1
#
_entry.id   AF-A0A2H1WS47-F1
#
_cell.length_a   1.000
_cell.length_b   1.000
_cell.length_c   1.000
_cell.angle_alpha   90.00
_cell.angle_beta   90.00
_cell.angle_gamma   90.00
#
_symmetry.space_group_name_H-M   'P 1'
#
loop_
_entity.id
_entity.type
_entity.pdbx_description
1 polymer ?
#
loop_
_entity_poly.entity_id
_entity_poly.type
_entity_poly.pdbx_seq_one_letter_code
_entity_poly.pdbx_strand_id
1 'polypeptide(L)' 'MDKGVTCDHLNKLADVLEKELWQSKENLTCFDCGCPGPNLWICLQPDCHHIGCSEVKNDHSTLHQK' A
#
# COMPACT_ATOMS: atom_id res chain seq x y z
N MET A 1 12.18 21.31 -6.57
CA MET A 1 11.54 20.15 -5.94
C MET A 1 10.51 19.60 -6.90
N ASP A 2 10.90 18.55 -7.61
CA ASP A 2 10.05 17.79 -8.52
C ASP A 2 8.85 17.26 -7.73
N LYS A 3 7.67 17.86 -7.97
CA LYS A 3 6.41 17.31 -7.46
C LYS A 3 6.26 15.94 -8.11
N GLY A 4 6.38 14.89 -7.31
CA GLY A 4 6.26 13.51 -7.76
C GLY A 4 5.07 13.36 -8.71
N VAL A 5 5.30 12.62 -9.80
CA VAL A 5 4.31 12.39 -10.86
C VAL A 5 2.98 11.99 -10.23
N THR A 6 1.99 12.87 -10.35
CA THR A 6 0.60 12.54 -10.06
C THR A 6 0.11 11.66 -11.20
N CYS A 7 -0.29 10.43 -10.87
CA CYS A 7 -0.98 9.58 -11.83
C CYS A 7 -2.49 9.83 -11.73
N ASP A 8 -3.21 9.60 -12.83
CA ASP A 8 -4.68 9.72 -12.89
C ASP A 8 -5.37 8.85 -11.82
N HIS A 9 -4.72 7.73 -11.44
CA HIS A 9 -5.16 6.85 -10.36
C HIS A 9 -5.08 7.54 -8.99
N LEU A 10 -3.98 8.23 -8.67
CA LEU A 10 -3.78 8.87 -7.37
C LEU A 10 -4.76 10.03 -7.16
N ASN A 11 -5.03 10.83 -8.20
CA ASN A 11 -5.99 11.94 -8.11
C ASN A 11 -7.40 11.46 -7.76
N LYS A 12 -7.79 10.27 -8.21
CA LYS A 12 -9.11 9.68 -7.90
C LYS A 12 -9.18 9.09 -6.49
N LEU A 13 -8.03 8.74 -5.92
CA LEU A 13 -7.95 7.99 -4.66
C LEU A 13 -7.56 8.88 -3.47
N ALA A 14 -7.00 10.07 -3.69
CA ALA A 14 -6.43 10.92 -2.64
C ALA A 14 -7.37 11.17 -1.44
N ASP A 15 -8.64 11.51 -1.68
CA ASP A 15 -9.62 11.78 -0.61
C ASP A 15 -10.01 10.54 0.20
N VAL A 16 -10.09 9.37 -0.44
CA VAL A 16 -10.41 8.10 0.23
C VAL A 16 -9.17 7.62 1.00
N LEU A 17 -8.02 7.73 0.36
CA LEU A 17 -6.77 7.15 0.81
C LEU A 17 -6.27 7.78 2.11
N GLU A 18 -6.46 9.09 2.31
CA GLU A 18 -6.00 9.75 3.55
C GLU A 18 -6.64 9.14 4.80
N LYS A 19 -7.95 8.87 4.77
CA LYS A 19 -8.67 8.24 5.89
C LYS A 19 -8.27 6.78 6.10
N GLU A 20 -8.19 6.01 5.02
CA GLU A 20 -7.92 4.58 5.10
C GLU A 20 -6.47 4.31 5.55
N LEU A 21 -5.51 5.10 5.07
CA LEU A 21 -4.11 5.04 5.50
C LEU A 21 -3.95 5.38 6.98
N TRP A 22 -4.71 6.36 7.48
CA TRP A 22 -4.65 6.73 8.89
C TRP A 22 -5.10 5.57 9.79
N GLN A 23 -6.15 4.86 9.40
CA GLN A 23 -6.67 3.70 10.15
C GLN A 23 -5.73 2.48 10.09
N SER A 24 -5.03 2.27 8.99
CA SER A 24 -4.15 1.11 8.78
C SER A 24 -2.75 1.26 9.40
N LYS A 25 -2.43 2.42 9.98
CA LYS A 25 -1.16 2.69 10.68
C LYS A 25 -0.87 1.73 11.85
N GLU A 26 -1.89 1.16 12.48
CA GLU A 26 -1.72 0.42 13.74
C GLU A 26 -1.27 -1.05 13.54
N ASN A 27 -1.40 -1.64 12.35
CA ASN A 27 -1.02 -3.03 12.07
C ASN A 27 -0.31 -3.21 10.72
N LEU A 28 0.88 -2.62 10.58
CA LEU A 28 1.71 -2.77 9.38
C LEU A 28 2.44 -4.12 9.39
N THR A 29 1.76 -5.17 8.93
CA THR A 29 2.32 -6.49 8.64
C THR A 29 1.84 -6.97 7.29
N CYS A 30 2.66 -7.75 6.58
CA CYS A 30 2.22 -8.34 5.31
C CYS A 30 1.05 -9.30 5.55
N PHE A 31 -0.03 -9.18 4.78
CA PHE A 31 -1.22 -10.01 4.91
C PHE A 31 -0.94 -11.50 4.59
N ASP A 32 -0.13 -11.78 3.55
CA ASP A 32 0.15 -13.15 3.13
C ASP A 32 1.14 -13.90 4.03
N CYS A 33 2.20 -13.24 4.47
CA CYS A 33 3.29 -13.89 5.22
C CYS A 33 3.48 -13.37 6.64
N GLY A 34 2.65 -12.44 7.09
CA GLY A 34 2.70 -11.87 8.44
C GLY A 34 3.98 -11.09 8.75
N CYS A 35 4.85 -10.83 7.75
CA CYS A 35 6.15 -10.21 7.98
C CYS A 35 5.98 -8.78 8.52
N PRO A 36 6.45 -8.49 9.75
CA PRO A 36 6.54 -7.14 10.26
C PRO A 36 7.80 -6.46 9.73
N GLY A 37 7.74 -5.15 9.51
CA GLY A 37 8.95 -4.36 9.27
C GLY A 37 8.76 -3.14 8.38
N PRO A 38 9.82 -2.32 8.26
CA PRO A 38 9.88 -1.31 7.21
C PRO A 38 9.94 -2.02 5.84
N ASN A 39 9.40 -1.42 4.79
CA ASN A 39 9.26 -1.98 3.43
C ASN A 39 8.01 -2.87 3.23
N LEU A 40 6.86 -2.35 3.65
CA LEU A 40 5.54 -2.87 3.30
C LEU A 40 4.85 -1.88 2.36
N TRP A 41 4.01 -2.41 1.49
CA TRP A 41 3.19 -1.65 0.55
C TRP A 41 1.73 -1.95 0.82
N ILE A 42 0.94 -0.90 0.99
CA ILE A 42 -0.51 -1.02 1.07
C ILE A 42 -1.11 -0.80 -0.31
N CYS A 43 -2.09 -1.64 -0.66
CA CYS A 43 -2.89 -1.44 -1.86
C CYS A 43 -3.70 -0.15 -1.72
N LEU A 44 -3.71 0.67 -2.76
CA LEU A 44 -4.46 1.94 -2.77
C LEU A 44 -5.82 1.80 -3.48
N GLN A 45 -6.19 0.59 -3.91
CA GLN A 45 -7.48 0.39 -4.55
C GLN A 45 -8.64 0.62 -3.57
N PRO A 46 -9.77 1.16 -4.05
CA PRO A 46 -10.95 1.30 -3.21
C PRO A 46 -11.38 -0.09 -2.72
N ASP A 47 -11.71 -0.21 -1.44
CA ASP A 47 -12.10 -1.47 -0.79
C ASP A 47 -10.99 -2.53 -0.67
N CYS A 48 -9.72 -2.17 -0.94
CA CYS A 48 -8.59 -3.09 -0.80
C CYS A 48 -7.54 -2.58 0.20
N HIS A 49 -7.53 -3.15 1.41
CA HIS A 49 -6.57 -2.83 2.47
C HIS A 49 -5.40 -3.83 2.54
N HIS A 50 -5.11 -4.49 1.43
CA HIS A 50 -4.10 -5.54 1.41
C HIS A 50 -2.70 -4.93 1.60
N ILE A 51 -1.95 -5.44 2.58
CA ILE A 51 -0.56 -5.04 2.81
C ILE A 51 0.35 -6.14 2.28
N GLY A 52 1.10 -5.84 1.22
CA GLY A 52 2.13 -6.71 0.64
C GLY A 52 3.52 -6.34 1.14
N CYS A 53 4.40 -7.32 1.27
CA CYS A 53 5.82 -7.05 1.47
C CYS A 53 6.52 -6.77 0.14
N SER A 54 7.54 -5.90 0.15
CA SER A 54 8.39 -5.63 -1.03
C SER A 54 9.19 -6.86 -1.47
N GLU A 55 9.90 -6.70 -2.60
CA GLU A 55 10.95 -7.58 -3.12
C GLU A 55 12.02 -7.99 -2.09
N VAL A 56 12.25 -7.16 -1.07
CA VAL A 56 13.16 -7.47 0.06
C VAL A 56 12.73 -8.74 0.82
N LYS A 57 11.47 -9.16 0.68
CA LYS A 57 10.91 -10.39 1.25
C LYS A 57 10.43 -11.31 0.14
N ASN A 58 9.14 -11.30 -0.15
CA ASN A 58 8.50 -12.23 -1.10
C ASN A 58 7.79 -11.50 -2.25
N ASP A 59 7.90 -10.16 -2.31
CA ASP A 59 7.28 -9.34 -3.35
C ASP A 59 5.75 -9.51 -3.49
N HIS A 60 5.07 -9.82 -2.38
CA HIS A 60 3.62 -9.96 -2.34
C HIS A 60 2.89 -8.68 -2.80
N SER A 61 3.51 -7.51 -2.69
CA SER A 61 2.97 -6.26 -3.24
C SER A 61 2.77 -6.32 -4.77
N THR A 62 3.76 -6.84 -5.49
CA THR A 62 3.71 -6.96 -6.96
C THR A 62 2.81 -8.11 -7.40
N LEU A 63 2.81 -9.21 -6.65
CA LEU A 63 1.92 -10.35 -6.89
C LEU A 63 0.45 -9.96 -6.72
N HIS A 64 0.15 -9.10 -5.75
CA HIS A 64 -1.19 -8.60 -5.47
C HIS A 64 -1.67 -7.59 -6.54
N GLN A 65 -0.76 -6.80 -7.13
CA GLN A 65 -1.08 -5.80 -8.15
C GLN A 65 -1.37 -6.38 -9.56
N LYS A 66 -1.50 -7.71 -9.70
CA LYS A 66 -1.76 -8.35 -11.00
C LYS A 66 -3.19 -8.22 -11.50
#